data_AF-A0A7C1JYK7-F1
#
_entry.id   AF-A0A7C1JYK7-F1
#
_cell.length_a   1.000
_cell.length_b   1.000
_cell.length_c   1.000
_cell.angle_alpha   90.00
_cell.angle_beta   90.00
_cell.angle_gamma   90.00
#
_symmetry.space_group_name_H-M   'P 1'
#
loop_
_entity.id
_entity.type
_entity.pdbx_description
1 polymer ?
#
loop_
_entity_poly.entity_id
_entity_poly.type
_entity_poly.pdbx_seq_one_letter_code
_entity_poly.pdbx_strand_id
1 'polypeptide(L)'
;MIASIFNDVIGPVMRGPSSSHCAAALRIGRLARDLMGGQIDEVLVEFDRQGSLATTHASQGSDMGLFGGLLGWDAADQRLPDSPRAILQAGVRVRIQTVDAGDAHPNTYRLTLRNSQEQHSLIAISTGGGMMELIAVDDFRVSICGDYYETLLWVDDGGQAIVDKLREFIEADEIL
;
A
#
# COMPACT_ATOMS: atom_id res chain seq x y z
N MET A 1 5.08 -17.31 -13.14
CA MET A 1 5.56 -17.11 -11.75
C MET A 1 5.69 -18.47 -11.08
N ILE A 2 6.78 -18.70 -10.37
CA ILE A 2 6.97 -19.89 -9.51
C ILE A 2 6.36 -19.52 -8.15
N ALA A 3 5.44 -20.34 -7.64
CA ALA A 3 4.83 -20.09 -6.34
C ALA A 3 5.79 -20.47 -5.20
N SER A 4 5.92 -19.59 -4.21
CA SER A 4 6.67 -19.75 -2.97
C SER A 4 5.74 -20.15 -1.82
N ILE A 5 6.09 -21.21 -1.10
CA ILE A 5 5.30 -21.67 0.07
C ILE A 5 5.20 -20.59 1.16
N PHE A 6 6.25 -19.79 1.34
CA PHE A 6 6.31 -18.78 2.39
C PHE A 6 5.68 -17.44 1.99
N ASN A 7 5.62 -17.13 0.69
CA ASN A 7 5.09 -15.85 0.22
C ASN A 7 3.64 -15.95 -0.29
N ASP A 8 3.27 -17.08 -0.89
CA ASP A 8 2.03 -17.20 -1.66
C ASP A 8 1.02 -18.17 -1.04
N VAL A 9 1.48 -19.12 -0.20
CA VAL A 9 0.63 -20.18 0.37
C VAL A 9 0.38 -19.98 1.86
N ILE A 10 1.44 -19.73 2.63
CA ILE A 10 1.33 -19.47 4.07
C ILE A 10 1.27 -17.96 4.29
N GLY A 11 0.07 -17.44 4.51
CA GLY A 11 -0.13 -16.05 4.90
C GLY A 11 0.52 -15.72 6.26
N PRO A 12 0.86 -14.44 6.51
CA PRO A 12 1.49 -14.06 7.77
C PRO A 12 0.58 -14.36 8.96
N VAL A 13 1.19 -14.66 10.12
CA VAL A 13 0.46 -14.70 11.39
C VAL A 13 -0.10 -13.31 11.64
N MET A 14 -1.42 -13.19 11.58
CA MET A 14 -2.09 -11.91 11.63
C MET A 14 -3.28 -11.91 12.59
N ARG A 15 -3.50 -10.76 13.24
CA ARG A 15 -4.74 -10.46 13.95
C ARG A 15 -5.79 -9.94 12.97
N GLY A 16 -6.95 -10.60 12.87
CA GLY A 16 -8.08 -10.09 12.10
C GLY A 16 -9.02 -11.18 11.57
N PRO A 17 -10.22 -10.82 11.11
CA PRO A 17 -11.23 -11.77 10.63
C PRO A 17 -10.88 -12.36 9.27
N SER A 18 -10.08 -11.64 8.46
CA SER A 18 -9.74 -12.01 7.09
C SER A 18 -8.28 -11.66 6.78
N SER A 19 -7.48 -12.66 6.43
CA SER A 19 -6.07 -12.47 6.05
C SER A 19 -5.93 -11.68 4.75
N SER A 20 -6.83 -11.87 3.77
CA SER A 20 -6.77 -11.14 2.50
C SER A 20 -7.02 -9.64 2.68
N HIS A 21 -8.05 -9.27 3.43
CA HIS A 21 -8.40 -7.87 3.63
C HIS A 21 -7.43 -7.18 4.58
N CYS A 22 -7.08 -7.86 5.67
CA CYS A 22 -6.25 -7.25 6.70
C CYS A 22 -4.75 -7.24 6.32
N ALA A 23 -4.20 -8.35 5.84
CA ALA A 23 -2.74 -8.46 5.63
C ALA A 23 -2.29 -7.69 4.41
N ALA A 24 -3.05 -7.77 3.31
CA ALA A 24 -2.75 -6.99 2.11
C ALA A 24 -2.87 -5.49 2.40
N ALA A 25 -3.93 -5.07 3.11
CA ALA A 25 -4.09 -3.66 3.50
C ALA A 25 -2.94 -3.18 4.40
N LEU A 26 -2.46 -4.01 5.33
CA LEU A 26 -1.31 -3.67 6.15
C LEU A 26 -0.04 -3.50 5.35
N ARG A 27 0.23 -4.39 4.39
CA ARG A 27 1.39 -4.25 3.48
C ARG A 27 1.30 -2.99 2.63
N ILE A 28 0.12 -2.70 2.08
CA ILE A 28 -0.16 -1.45 1.35
C ILE A 28 0.11 -0.24 2.25
N GLY A 29 -0.38 -0.25 3.49
CA GLY A 29 -0.15 0.84 4.45
C GLY A 29 1.32 1.02 4.81
N ARG A 30 2.11 -0.06 4.88
CA ARG A 30 3.56 0.02 5.11
C ARG A 30 4.29 0.64 3.93
N LEU A 31 4.01 0.19 2.72
CA LEU A 31 4.61 0.78 1.51
C LEU A 31 4.24 2.26 1.37
N ALA A 32 2.98 2.61 1.63
CA ALA A 32 2.52 3.99 1.69
C ALA A 32 3.30 4.81 2.72
N ARG A 33 3.57 4.24 3.90
CA ARG A 33 4.35 4.90 4.94
C ARG A 33 5.81 5.10 4.52
N ASP A 34 6.41 4.08 3.93
CA ASP A 34 7.81 4.11 3.51
C ASP A 34 8.02 5.13 2.38
N LEU A 35 7.07 5.21 1.44
CA LEU A 35 7.04 6.22 0.39
C LEU A 35 7.06 7.66 0.94
N MET A 36 6.35 7.90 2.03
CA MET A 36 6.25 9.22 2.69
C MET A 36 7.37 9.47 3.73
N GLY A 37 8.44 8.66 3.73
CA GLY A 37 9.53 8.75 4.71
C GLY A 37 9.06 8.58 6.17
N GLY A 38 7.90 7.92 6.38
CA GLY A 38 7.29 7.73 7.68
C GLY A 38 6.50 8.91 8.24
N GLN A 39 6.37 10.02 7.51
CA GLN A 39 5.64 11.23 7.95
C GLN A 39 4.39 11.47 7.11
N ILE A 40 3.22 11.36 7.74
CA ILE A 40 1.93 11.51 7.07
C ILE A 40 1.02 12.37 7.95
N ASP A 41 0.50 13.46 7.40
CA ASP A 41 -0.46 14.34 8.09
C ASP A 41 -1.91 14.06 7.66
N GLU A 42 -2.09 13.63 6.41
CA GLU A 42 -3.40 13.36 5.81
C GLU A 42 -3.37 12.13 4.91
N VAL A 43 -4.44 11.35 4.97
CA VAL A 43 -4.68 10.20 4.09
C VAL A 43 -6.11 10.28 3.57
N LEU A 44 -6.26 10.30 2.25
CA LEU A 44 -7.50 10.01 1.56
C LEU A 44 -7.45 8.57 1.06
N VAL A 45 -8.44 7.77 1.46
CA VAL A 45 -8.66 6.40 0.98
C VAL A 45 -9.90 6.42 0.12
N GLU A 46 -9.80 5.93 -1.11
CA GLU A 46 -10.90 5.84 -2.04
C GLU A 46 -11.12 4.37 -2.43
N PHE A 47 -12.38 3.94 -2.36
CA PHE A 47 -12.82 2.65 -2.83
C PHE A 47 -13.85 2.84 -3.94
N ASP A 48 -13.74 2.04 -5.01
CA ASP A 48 -14.76 2.01 -6.04
C ASP A 48 -16.09 1.49 -5.47
N ARG A 49 -17.19 2.21 -5.75
CA ARG A 49 -18.57 1.86 -5.44
C ARG A 49 -18.96 0.47 -5.91
N GLN A 50 -18.45 0.03 -7.06
CA GLN A 50 -18.70 -1.31 -7.60
C GLN A 50 -17.69 -2.35 -7.09
N GLY A 51 -16.65 -1.92 -6.38
CA GLY A 51 -15.68 -2.79 -5.73
C GLY A 51 -16.25 -3.45 -4.46
N SER A 52 -15.54 -4.48 -3.98
CA SER A 52 -15.91 -5.18 -2.74
C SER A 52 -15.70 -4.29 -1.51
N LEU A 53 -14.65 -3.46 -1.54
CA LEU A 53 -14.19 -2.71 -0.38
C LEU A 53 -15.15 -1.59 0.02
N ALA A 54 -15.91 -1.02 -0.92
CA ALA A 54 -16.87 0.06 -0.65
C ALA A 54 -17.87 -0.26 0.48
N THR A 55 -18.18 -1.53 0.72
CA THR A 55 -19.12 -1.94 1.78
C THR A 55 -18.50 -2.85 2.84
N THR A 56 -17.30 -3.38 2.61
CA THR A 56 -16.70 -4.43 3.44
C THR A 56 -15.40 -4.02 4.14
N HIS A 57 -14.78 -2.89 3.75
CA HIS A 57 -13.46 -2.48 4.25
C HIS A 57 -13.34 -2.54 5.78
N ALA A 58 -14.30 -1.95 6.51
CA ALA A 58 -14.30 -1.94 7.96
C ALA A 58 -14.57 -3.33 8.58
N SER A 59 -15.60 -4.03 8.09
CA SER A 59 -16.04 -5.31 8.68
C SER A 59 -15.08 -6.47 8.43
N GLN A 60 -14.30 -6.40 7.33
CA GLN A 60 -13.30 -7.41 6.97
C GLN A 60 -11.88 -7.05 7.44
N GLY A 61 -11.70 -5.90 8.11
CA GLY A 61 -10.42 -5.51 8.70
C GLY A 61 -9.44 -4.83 7.76
N SER A 62 -9.89 -4.34 6.59
CA SER A 62 -9.05 -3.51 5.71
C SER A 62 -8.63 -2.22 6.40
N ASP A 63 -9.54 -1.54 7.10
CA ASP A 63 -9.23 -0.32 7.87
C ASP A 63 -8.18 -0.62 8.95
N MET A 64 -8.40 -1.72 9.67
CA MET A 64 -7.52 -2.18 10.72
C MET A 64 -6.09 -2.40 10.20
N GLY A 65 -5.97 -3.15 9.10
CA GLY A 65 -4.71 -3.44 8.43
C GLY A 65 -4.05 -2.17 7.89
N LEU A 66 -4.77 -1.41 7.07
CA LEU A 66 -4.27 -0.20 6.41
C LEU A 66 -3.73 0.81 7.42
N PHE A 67 -4.52 1.13 8.46
CA PHE A 67 -4.09 2.10 9.46
C PHE A 67 -2.96 1.58 10.34
N GLY A 68 -2.93 0.27 10.62
CA GLY A 68 -1.78 -0.36 11.29
C GLY A 68 -0.51 -0.21 10.46
N GLY A 69 -0.58 -0.46 9.16
CA GLY A 69 0.53 -0.29 8.23
C GLY A 69 1.02 1.16 8.15
N LEU A 70 0.11 2.12 8.05
CA LEU A 70 0.41 3.56 8.04
C LEU A 70 1.06 4.03 9.35
N LEU A 71 0.75 3.37 10.48
CA LEU A 71 1.40 3.59 11.78
C LEU A 71 2.73 2.84 11.93
N GLY A 72 3.14 2.05 10.93
CA GLY A 72 4.36 1.27 10.90
C GLY A 72 4.31 -0.05 11.68
N TRP A 73 3.12 -0.50 12.09
CA TRP A 73 2.96 -1.72 12.88
C TRP A 73 3.13 -2.99 12.04
N ASP A 74 3.44 -4.09 12.72
CA ASP A 74 3.54 -5.42 12.12
C ASP A 74 2.19 -6.15 12.13
N ALA A 75 2.03 -7.16 11.26
CA ALA A 75 0.80 -7.94 11.15
C ALA A 75 0.37 -8.68 12.43
N ALA A 76 1.34 -8.99 13.31
CA ALA A 76 1.10 -9.65 14.58
C ALA A 76 0.92 -8.66 15.76
N ASP A 77 1.02 -7.34 15.51
CA ASP A 77 0.96 -6.33 16.56
C ASP A 77 -0.39 -6.39 17.30
N GLN A 78 -0.33 -6.47 18.63
CA GLN A 78 -1.51 -6.59 19.47
C GLN A 78 -2.38 -5.33 19.45
N ARG A 79 -1.81 -4.19 19.05
CA ARG A 79 -2.52 -2.91 18.95
C ARG A 79 -3.38 -2.80 17.70
N LEU A 80 -3.24 -3.70 16.71
CA LEU A 80 -3.96 -3.62 15.43
C LEU A 80 -5.46 -3.32 15.56
N PRO A 81 -6.24 -3.99 16.44
CA PRO A 81 -7.66 -3.68 16.61
C PRO A 81 -7.97 -2.22 16.96
N ASP A 82 -7.03 -1.53 17.59
CA ASP A 82 -7.12 -0.13 17.98
C ASP A 82 -6.57 0.84 16.92
N SER A 83 -6.09 0.36 15.76
CA SER A 83 -5.45 1.20 14.75
C SER A 83 -6.32 2.36 14.25
N PRO A 84 -7.65 2.25 14.06
CA PRO A 84 -8.47 3.39 13.66
C PRO A 84 -8.50 4.51 14.70
N ARG A 85 -8.41 4.17 15.99
CA ARG A 85 -8.29 5.16 17.05
C ARG A 85 -6.87 5.71 17.14
N ALA A 86 -5.87 4.84 17.04
CA ALA A 86 -4.46 5.21 17.17
C ALA A 86 -3.98 6.14 16.05
N ILE A 87 -4.46 5.96 14.81
CA ILE A 87 -4.07 6.81 13.69
C ILE A 87 -4.55 8.25 13.87
N LEU A 88 -5.76 8.43 14.42
CA LEU A 88 -6.29 9.75 14.77
C LEU A 88 -5.52 10.37 15.96
N GLN A 89 -5.14 9.56 16.95
CA GLN A 89 -4.33 10.01 18.09
C GLN A 89 -2.89 10.40 17.69
N ALA A 90 -2.36 9.79 16.63
CA ALA A 90 -1.10 10.18 16.03
C ALA A 90 -1.18 11.50 15.25
N GLY A 91 -2.37 12.10 15.14
CA GLY A 91 -2.59 13.38 14.45
C GLY A 91 -2.87 13.25 12.96
N VAL A 92 -2.93 12.02 12.42
CA VAL A 92 -3.20 11.78 10.99
C VAL A 92 -4.68 11.97 10.70
N ARG A 93 -5.00 12.85 9.77
CA ARG A 93 -6.39 13.05 9.31
C ARG A 93 -6.72 12.04 8.22
N VAL A 94 -7.60 11.11 8.55
CA VAL A 94 -8.04 10.07 7.61
C VAL A 94 -9.42 10.41 7.06
N ARG A 95 -9.57 10.30 5.74
CA ARG A 95 -10.86 10.37 5.04
C ARG A 95 -11.02 9.12 4.18
N ILE A 96 -12.16 8.46 4.29
CA ILE A 96 -12.54 7.35 3.40
C ILE A 96 -13.69 7.82 2.53
N GLN A 97 -13.64 7.52 1.23
CA GLN A 97 -14.68 7.86 0.27
C GLN A 97 -15.00 6.70 -0.65
N THR A 98 -16.25 6.65 -1.09
CA THR A 98 -16.71 5.74 -2.14
C THR A 98 -16.93 6.52 -3.43
N VAL A 99 -16.23 6.12 -4.49
CA VAL A 99 -16.16 6.84 -5.78
C VAL A 99 -16.57 5.95 -6.95
N ASP A 100 -16.89 6.52 -8.11
CA ASP A 100 -17.10 5.76 -9.36
C ASP A 100 -15.81 5.74 -10.17
N ALA A 101 -14.83 4.93 -9.76
CA ALA A 101 -13.49 4.91 -10.37
C ALA A 101 -13.40 4.01 -11.61
N GLY A 102 -14.24 2.98 -11.72
CA GLY A 102 -14.14 1.97 -12.77
C GLY A 102 -12.96 1.02 -12.58
N ASP A 103 -12.61 0.70 -11.33
CA ASP A 103 -11.48 -0.15 -10.99
C ASP A 103 -11.70 -1.57 -11.54
N ALA A 104 -10.69 -2.09 -12.25
CA ALA A 104 -10.76 -3.42 -12.87
C ALA A 104 -10.80 -4.57 -11.83
N HIS A 105 -10.21 -4.34 -10.65
CA HIS A 105 -10.15 -5.32 -9.57
C HIS A 105 -11.04 -4.87 -8.40
N PRO A 106 -11.86 -5.75 -7.80
CA PRO A 106 -12.82 -5.36 -6.76
C PRO A 106 -12.16 -4.94 -5.44
N ASN A 107 -10.96 -5.45 -5.15
CA ASN A 107 -10.19 -5.12 -3.94
C ASN A 107 -9.11 -4.07 -4.24
N THR A 108 -9.48 -2.96 -4.87
CA THR A 108 -8.54 -1.86 -5.20
C THR A 108 -8.54 -0.81 -4.10
N TYR A 109 -7.33 -0.41 -3.68
CA TYR A 109 -7.04 0.65 -2.73
C TYR A 109 -6.43 1.81 -3.49
N ARG A 110 -7.09 2.97 -3.47
CA ARG A 110 -6.56 4.22 -3.99
C ARG A 110 -6.26 5.15 -2.84
N LEU A 111 -5.00 5.48 -2.62
CA LEU A 111 -4.59 6.37 -1.54
C LEU A 111 -4.01 7.66 -2.11
N THR A 112 -4.36 8.78 -1.48
CA THR A 112 -3.60 10.02 -1.59
C THR A 112 -3.06 10.35 -0.21
N LEU A 113 -1.73 10.48 -0.11
CA LEU A 113 -0.99 10.74 1.12
C LEU A 113 -0.38 12.12 1.05
N ARG A 114 -0.42 12.87 2.15
CA ARG A 114 0.15 14.21 2.21
C ARG A 114 0.79 14.50 3.54
N ASN A 115 1.89 15.24 3.51
CA ASN A 115 2.46 15.94 4.65
C ASN A 115 2.76 17.40 4.26
N SER A 116 3.44 18.16 5.12
CA SER A 116 3.83 19.55 4.84
C SER A 116 4.82 19.76 3.68
N GLN A 117 5.51 18.71 3.23
CA GLN A 117 6.60 18.79 2.25
C GLN A 117 6.19 18.21 0.89
N GLU A 118 5.42 17.14 0.88
CA GLU A 118 5.13 16.36 -0.32
C GLU A 118 3.73 15.73 -0.31
N GLN A 119 3.34 15.26 -1.49
CA GLN A 119 2.11 14.52 -1.71
C GLN A 119 2.38 13.41 -2.73
N HIS A 120 1.93 12.20 -2.42
CA HIS A 120 2.00 11.06 -3.32
C HIS A 120 0.63 10.41 -3.46
N SER A 121 0.36 9.83 -4.62
CA SER A 121 -0.80 8.97 -4.86
C SER A 121 -0.36 7.56 -5.21
N LEU A 122 -1.16 6.57 -4.80
CA LEU A 122 -0.90 5.18 -5.10
C LEU A 122 -2.19 4.40 -5.36
N ILE A 123 -2.08 3.40 -6.24
CA ILE A 123 -3.14 2.43 -6.51
C ILE A 123 -2.58 1.04 -6.30
N ALA A 124 -3.18 0.29 -5.39
CA ALA A 124 -2.79 -1.09 -5.10
C ALA A 124 -4.01 -2.02 -5.11
N ILE A 125 -3.78 -3.29 -5.42
CA ILE A 125 -4.81 -4.32 -5.40
C ILE A 125 -4.47 -5.40 -4.38
N SER A 126 -5.46 -5.90 -3.66
CA SER A 126 -5.33 -7.11 -2.82
C SER A 126 -5.76 -8.34 -3.62
N THR A 127 -4.79 -9.17 -4.01
CA THR A 127 -5.00 -10.36 -4.85
C THR A 127 -5.44 -11.61 -4.07
N GLY A 128 -5.45 -11.54 -2.73
CA GLY A 128 -5.91 -12.63 -1.85
C GLY A 128 -4.77 -13.26 -1.05
N GLY A 129 -5.09 -14.00 0.02
CA GLY A 129 -4.07 -14.65 0.87
C GLY A 129 -3.15 -13.69 1.65
N GLY A 130 -3.40 -12.37 1.59
CA GLY A 130 -2.53 -11.33 2.13
C GLY A 130 -1.51 -10.77 1.13
N MET A 131 -1.55 -11.26 -0.12
CA MET A 131 -0.78 -10.72 -1.23
C MET A 131 -1.38 -9.40 -1.72
N MET A 132 -0.51 -8.52 -2.19
CA MET A 132 -0.87 -7.24 -2.79
C MET A 132 0.02 -6.97 -4.00
N GLU A 133 -0.46 -6.12 -4.89
CA GLU A 133 0.32 -5.55 -5.98
C GLU A 133 0.06 -4.05 -6.01
N LEU A 134 1.11 -3.25 -5.93
CA LEU A 134 1.08 -1.83 -6.22
C LEU A 134 1.20 -1.66 -7.73
N ILE A 135 0.16 -1.07 -8.34
CA ILE A 135 0.02 -0.97 -9.80
C ILE A 135 0.26 0.45 -10.33
N ALA A 136 0.22 1.46 -9.45
CA ALA A 136 0.58 2.83 -9.80
C ALA A 136 1.09 3.63 -8.60
N VAL A 137 2.04 4.53 -8.87
CA VAL A 137 2.51 5.59 -7.96
C VAL A 137 2.60 6.89 -8.77
N ASP A 138 1.98 7.98 -8.31
CA ASP A 138 1.98 9.30 -8.98
C ASP A 138 1.69 9.23 -10.48
N ASP A 139 0.64 8.50 -10.85
CA ASP A 139 0.22 8.23 -12.24
C ASP A 139 1.19 7.37 -13.09
N PHE A 140 2.38 7.02 -12.56
CA PHE A 140 3.28 6.06 -13.18
C PHE A 140 2.83 4.64 -12.89
N ARG A 141 2.74 3.82 -13.94
CA ARG A 141 2.43 2.39 -13.79
C ARG A 141 3.65 1.64 -13.30
N VAL A 142 3.43 0.81 -12.28
CA VAL A 142 4.43 -0.07 -11.69
C VAL A 142 3.82 -1.46 -11.48
N SER A 143 4.63 -2.45 -11.13
CA SER A 143 4.16 -3.75 -10.66
C SER A 143 5.08 -4.17 -9.52
N ILE A 144 4.70 -3.81 -8.30
CA ILE A 144 5.49 -4.08 -7.08
C ILE A 144 4.65 -4.97 -6.17
N CYS A 145 5.15 -6.17 -5.87
CA CYS A 145 4.43 -7.17 -5.05
C CYS A 145 4.89 -7.21 -3.59
N GLY A 146 5.85 -6.35 -3.21
CA GLY A 146 6.41 -6.28 -1.86
C GLY A 146 7.33 -7.45 -1.52
N ASP A 147 7.91 -8.07 -2.55
CA ASP A 147 8.86 -9.18 -2.51
C ASP A 147 10.32 -8.78 -2.74
N TYR A 148 10.56 -7.54 -3.20
CA TYR A 148 11.88 -6.94 -3.40
C TYR A 148 12.06 -5.65 -2.60
N TYR A 149 13.32 -5.21 -2.47
CA TYR A 149 13.64 -3.85 -2.06
C TYR A 149 13.57 -2.95 -3.28
N GLU A 150 12.66 -1.98 -3.24
CA GLU A 150 12.41 -1.05 -4.35
C GLU A 150 13.00 0.32 -4.04
N THR A 151 13.62 0.94 -5.04
CA THR A 151 14.05 2.35 -4.96
C THR A 151 13.35 3.14 -6.06
N LEU A 152 12.56 4.13 -5.65
CA LEU A 152 11.86 5.02 -6.57
C LEU A 152 12.62 6.34 -6.69
N LEU A 153 12.82 6.80 -7.92
CA LEU A 153 13.54 8.03 -8.23
C LEU A 153 12.64 8.96 -9.04
N TRP A 154 12.30 10.11 -8.47
CA TRP A 154 11.65 11.20 -9.18
C TRP A 154 12.72 12.13 -9.72
N VAL A 155 12.69 12.38 -11.02
CA VAL A 155 13.68 13.18 -11.74
C VAL A 155 12.95 14.19 -12.62
N ASP A 156 13.39 15.45 -12.60
CA ASP A 156 12.74 16.52 -13.37
C ASP A 156 12.92 16.35 -14.88
N ASP A 157 14.08 15.85 -15.31
CA ASP A 157 14.44 15.57 -16.70
C ASP A 157 15.57 14.52 -16.77
N GLY A 158 15.82 13.97 -17.96
CA GLY A 158 16.97 13.11 -18.23
C GLY A 158 16.85 11.69 -17.67
N GLY A 159 15.64 11.20 -17.41
CA GLY A 159 15.39 9.88 -16.82
C GLY A 159 16.14 8.74 -17.52
N GLN A 160 16.15 8.72 -18.86
CA GLN A 160 16.88 7.68 -19.60
C GLN A 160 18.39 7.72 -19.34
N ALA A 161 18.99 8.90 -19.31
CA ALA A 161 20.42 9.04 -19.04
C ALA A 161 20.78 8.63 -17.60
N ILE A 162 19.85 8.80 -16.66
CA ILE A 162 20.00 8.32 -15.29
C ILE A 162 19.90 6.79 -15.25
N VAL A 163 18.89 6.19 -15.90
CA VAL A 163 18.76 4.74 -16.03
C VAL A 163 20.01 4.11 -16.63
N ASP A 164 20.54 4.68 -17.71
CA ASP A 164 21.76 4.18 -18.37
C ASP A 164 22.96 4.22 -17.42
N LYS A 165 23.10 5.29 -16.63
CA LYS A 165 24.14 5.37 -15.60
C LYS A 165 23.91 4.37 -14.47
N LEU A 166 22.68 4.22 -13.98
CA LEU A 166 22.39 3.29 -12.87
C LEU A 166 22.77 1.85 -13.25
N ARG A 167 22.56 1.45 -14.51
CA ARG A 167 22.99 0.14 -15.04
C ARG A 167 24.50 -0.07 -15.03
N GLU A 168 25.30 1.00 -15.05
CA GLU A 168 26.76 0.92 -14.98
C GLU A 168 27.26 0.87 -13.52
N PHE A 169 26.54 1.48 -12.57
CA PHE A 169 27.02 1.72 -11.21
C PHE A 169 26.33 0.90 -10.12
N ILE A 170 25.15 0.34 -10.39
CA ILE A 170 24.35 -0.37 -9.38
C ILE A 170 24.08 -1.81 -9.84
N GLU A 171 24.21 -2.74 -8.90
CA GLU A 171 23.72 -4.11 -9.04
C GLU A 171 22.28 -4.16 -8.52
N ALA A 172 21.32 -4.34 -9.43
CA ALA A 172 19.90 -4.50 -9.13
C ALA A 172 19.33 -5.61 -10.02
N ASP A 173 18.32 -6.32 -9.53
CA ASP A 173 17.63 -7.37 -10.29
C ASP A 173 16.93 -6.80 -11.54
N GLU A 174 16.38 -5.58 -11.43
CA GLU A 174 15.73 -4.85 -12.52
C GLU A 174 15.91 -3.32 -12.37
N ILE A 175 16.01 -2.60 -13.50
CA ILE A 175 16.01 -1.12 -13.56
C ILE A 175 15.06 -0.71 -14.69
N LEU A 176 13.93 -0.13 -14.30
CA LEU A 176 12.82 0.30 -15.16
C LEU A 176 13.03 1.71 -15.73
#